data_AF-A0A832BUI2-F1
#
_entry.id   AF-A0A832BUI2-F1
#
_cell.length_a   1.000
_cell.length_b   1.000
_cell.length_c   1.000
_cell.angle_alpha   90.00
_cell.angle_beta   90.00
_cell.angle_gamma   90.00
#
_symmetry.space_group_name_H-M   'P 1'
#
loop_
_entity.id
_entity.type
_entity.pdbx_description
1 polymer ?
#
loop_
_entity_poly.entity_id
_entity_poly.type
_entity_poly.pdbx_seq_one_letter_code
_entity_poly.pdbx_strand_id
1 'polypeptide(L)'
;MNFWMGHKGDVEAIYSTNKNKLPPELIEDMRSRYGRASILLTLNTEPQRQEGKQKVVTVGELDGYLERGWEYVATLPDSRVVVRRV
;
A
#
# COMPACT_ATOMS: atom_id res chain seq x y z
N MET A 1 17.86 29.02 31.54
CA MET A 1 16.93 27.87 31.61
C MET A 1 17.34 26.84 30.58
N ASN A 2 17.90 25.72 31.03
CA ASN A 2 18.21 24.55 30.19
C ASN A 2 16.91 23.79 29.88
N PHE A 3 16.61 23.55 28.60
CA PHE A 3 15.70 22.49 28.20
C PHE A 3 16.50 21.32 27.64
N TRP A 4 16.40 20.23 28.38
CA TRP A 4 16.98 18.92 28.19
C TRP A 4 15.96 18.04 27.46
N MET A 5 16.45 17.09 26.67
CA MET A 5 15.78 15.86 26.25
C MET A 5 15.12 15.85 24.85
N GLY A 6 15.90 15.33 23.88
CA GLY A 6 15.40 14.45 22.81
C GLY A 6 15.22 15.09 21.43
N HIS A 7 16.17 14.83 20.53
CA HIS A 7 16.11 15.15 19.09
C HIS A 7 15.74 16.62 18.79
N LYS A 8 16.76 17.50 18.75
CA LYS A 8 16.66 18.78 18.05
C LYS A 8 16.63 18.47 16.55
N GLY A 9 15.48 17.99 16.09
CA GLY A 9 15.22 17.79 14.67
C GLY A 9 15.38 19.13 13.97
N ASP A 10 16.14 19.11 12.88
CA ASP A 10 16.22 20.14 11.85
C ASP A 10 14.86 20.26 11.11
N VAL A 11 13.78 20.31 11.89
CA VAL A 11 12.42 20.66 11.48
C VAL A 11 12.18 22.04 12.05
N GLU A 12 13.08 22.97 11.69
CA GLU A 12 12.67 24.35 11.57
C GLU A 12 11.59 24.35 10.49
N ALA A 13 10.37 24.64 10.92
CA ALA A 13 9.18 24.59 10.10
C ALA A 13 9.23 25.62 8.96
N ILE A 14 9.94 25.32 7.86
CA ILE A 14 9.82 26.05 6.59
C ILE A 14 8.53 25.61 5.87
N TYR A 15 7.40 25.64 6.58
CA TYR A 15 6.07 25.55 6.00
C TYR A 15 5.04 26.45 6.69
N SER A 16 5.48 27.41 7.50
CA SER A 16 4.59 28.42 8.12
C SER A 16 5.46 29.61 8.55
N THR A 17 5.62 30.71 7.81
CA THR A 17 4.64 31.80 7.73
C THR A 17 5.19 32.85 6.74
N ASN A 18 5.09 32.62 5.42
CA ASN A 18 5.14 33.72 4.46
C ASN A 18 3.90 33.64 3.58
N LYS A 19 2.79 34.16 4.12
CA LYS A 19 1.53 34.28 3.40
C LYS A 19 1.76 35.27 2.24
N ASN A 20 1.59 34.79 1.01
CA ASN A 20 1.67 35.52 -0.27
C ASN A 20 3.01 35.50 -1.01
N LYS A 21 3.49 34.31 -1.38
CA LYS A 21 3.90 33.93 -2.76
C LYS A 21 4.92 32.80 -2.66
N LEU A 22 4.49 31.57 -2.92
CA LEU A 22 5.47 30.56 -3.32
C LEU A 22 6.13 31.08 -4.62
N PRO A 23 7.46 30.97 -4.76
CA PRO A 23 8.10 31.33 -6.00
C PRO A 23 7.55 30.43 -7.12
N PRO A 24 7.35 30.97 -8.33
CA PRO A 24 6.69 30.25 -9.42
C PRO A 24 7.42 28.96 -9.80
N GLU A 25 8.74 28.93 -9.64
CA GLU A 25 9.58 27.73 -9.83
C GLU A 25 9.20 26.57 -8.89
N LEU A 26 8.92 26.86 -7.61
CA LEU A 26 8.57 25.87 -6.61
C LEU A 26 7.16 25.34 -6.84
N ILE A 27 6.24 26.21 -7.27
CA ILE A 27 4.88 25.80 -7.66
C ILE A 27 4.95 24.83 -8.83
N GLU A 28 5.79 25.11 -9.81
CA GLU A 28 5.95 24.23 -10.98
C GLU A 28 6.62 22.90 -10.61
N ASP A 29 7.62 22.92 -9.73
CA ASP A 29 8.22 21.70 -9.19
C ASP A 29 7.21 20.86 -8.40
N MET A 30 6.39 21.49 -7.55
CA MET A 30 5.28 20.82 -6.85
C MET A 30 4.27 20.21 -7.84
N ARG A 31 3.88 20.95 -8.87
CA ARG A 31 2.96 20.48 -9.93
C ARG A 31 3.55 19.33 -10.73
N SER A 32 4.82 19.41 -11.11
CA SER A 32 5.53 18.38 -11.87
C SER A 32 5.65 17.08 -11.06
N ARG A 33 6.04 17.17 -9.79
CA ARG A 33 6.10 16.02 -8.88
C ARG A 33 4.73 15.41 -8.65
N TYR A 34 3.71 16.24 -8.41
CA TYR A 34 2.34 15.77 -8.28
C TYR A 34 1.84 15.11 -9.57
N GLY A 35 2.10 15.68 -10.75
CA GLY A 35 1.71 15.10 -12.04
C GLY A 35 2.36 13.75 -12.32
N ARG A 36 3.62 13.55 -11.90
CA ARG A 36 4.29 12.24 -11.97
C ARG A 36 3.68 11.23 -11.00
N ALA A 37 3.40 11.66 -9.77
CA ALA A 37 2.89 10.79 -8.72
C ALA A 37 1.38 10.53 -8.80
N SER A 38 0.61 11.40 -9.46
CA SER A 38 -0.85 11.31 -9.57
C SER A 38 -1.29 10.04 -10.31
N ILE A 39 -0.46 9.54 -11.24
CA ILE A 39 -0.67 8.27 -11.92
C ILE A 39 -0.69 7.12 -10.91
N LEU A 40 0.18 7.15 -9.90
CA LEU A 40 0.25 6.11 -8.86
C LEU A 40 -0.87 6.23 -7.82
N LEU A 41 -1.37 7.44 -7.58
CA LEU A 41 -2.44 7.71 -6.61
C LEU A 41 -3.84 7.49 -7.21
N THR A 42 -3.99 7.76 -8.51
CA THR A 42 -5.27 7.70 -9.24
C THR A 42 -5.43 6.39 -10.00
N LEU A 43 -4.35 5.62 -10.28
CA LEU A 43 -4.52 4.24 -10.71
C LEU A 43 -5.32 3.55 -9.62
N ASN A 44 -6.53 3.17 -9.99
CA ASN A 44 -7.53 2.57 -9.12
C ASN A 44 -6.85 1.64 -8.11
N THR A 45 -7.04 1.97 -6.82
CA THR A 45 -6.83 1.08 -5.67
C THR A 45 -7.83 -0.08 -5.77
N GLU A 46 -7.78 -0.81 -6.87
CA GLU A 46 -7.98 -2.23 -6.81
C GLU A 46 -6.57 -2.73 -6.54
N PRO A 47 -6.27 -3.29 -5.36
CA PRO A 47 -5.05 -4.07 -5.27
C PRO A 47 -5.14 -5.02 -6.46
N GLN A 48 -4.23 -4.91 -7.44
CA GLN A 48 -3.94 -6.05 -8.28
C GLN A 48 -3.41 -7.07 -7.31
N ARG A 49 -4.36 -7.79 -6.68
CA ARG A 49 -4.14 -8.88 -5.78
C ARG A 49 -3.51 -9.89 -6.71
N GLN A 50 -2.17 -9.81 -6.81
CA GLN A 50 -1.40 -10.88 -7.37
C GLN A 50 -1.95 -12.11 -6.69
N GLU A 51 -2.55 -12.99 -7.47
CA GLU A 51 -3.04 -14.24 -6.93
C GLU A 51 -1.82 -14.92 -6.35
N GLY A 52 -1.68 -14.79 -5.03
CA GLY A 52 -0.59 -15.42 -4.31
C GLY A 52 -0.62 -16.89 -4.63
N LYS A 53 0.55 -17.52 -4.67
CA LYS A 53 0.67 -18.96 -4.96
C LYS A 53 -0.21 -19.82 -4.05
N GLN A 54 -0.69 -19.28 -2.93
CA GLN A 54 -1.53 -19.94 -1.95
C GLN A 54 -2.77 -19.11 -1.61
N LYS A 55 -3.91 -19.78 -1.46
CA LYS A 55 -5.19 -19.17 -1.10
C LYS A 55 -5.87 -19.99 0.00
N VAL A 56 -6.50 -19.29 0.94
CA VAL A 56 -7.38 -19.90 1.94
C VAL A 56 -8.80 -19.83 1.38
N VAL A 57 -9.44 -20.99 1.23
CA VAL A 57 -10.78 -21.16 0.65
C VAL A 57 -11.66 -21.92 1.63
N THR A 58 -12.96 -21.79 1.50
CA THR A 58 -13.90 -22.62 2.28
C THR A 58 -14.01 -24.02 1.67
N VAL A 59 -14.50 -25.00 2.43
CA VAL A 59 -14.72 -26.37 1.94
C VAL A 59 -15.66 -26.40 0.74
N GLY A 60 -16.69 -25.56 0.70
CA GLY A 60 -17.63 -25.51 -0.42
C GLY A 60 -17.05 -24.93 -1.72
N GLU A 61 -15.97 -24.16 -1.63
CA GLU A 61 -15.28 -23.60 -2.80
C GLU A 61 -14.14 -24.50 -3.29
N LEU A 62 -13.72 -25.49 -2.49
CA LEU A 62 -12.54 -26.32 -2.73
C LEU A 62 -12.61 -27.05 -4.08
N ASP A 63 -13.74 -27.68 -4.39
CA ASP A 63 -13.91 -28.48 -5.62
C ASP A 63 -13.60 -27.66 -6.87
N GLY A 64 -14.10 -26.43 -6.93
CA GLY A 64 -13.84 -25.53 -8.05
C GLY A 64 -12.38 -25.09 -8.17
N TYR A 65 -11.59 -25.08 -7.08
CA TYR A 65 -10.15 -24.81 -7.16
C TYR A 65 -9.35 -26.04 -7.61
N LEU A 66 -9.76 -27.24 -7.17
CA LEU A 66 -9.14 -28.50 -7.61
C LEU A 66 -9.30 -28.68 -9.14
N GLU A 67 -10.49 -28.40 -9.68
CA GLU A 67 -10.73 -28.42 -11.14
C GLU A 67 -9.88 -27.40 -11.91
N ARG A 68 -9.57 -26.26 -11.28
CA ARG A 68 -8.70 -25.21 -11.83
C ARG A 68 -7.21 -25.53 -11.69
N GLY A 69 -6.85 -26.75 -11.28
CA GLY A 69 -5.47 -27.20 -11.16
C GLY A 69 -4.75 -26.72 -9.89
N TRP A 70 -5.50 -26.35 -8.85
CA TRP A 70 -4.91 -26.05 -7.54
C TRP A 70 -4.78 -27.33 -6.72
N GLU A 71 -3.71 -27.41 -5.93
CA GLU A 71 -3.41 -28.53 -5.04
C GLU A 71 -3.82 -28.21 -3.61
N TYR A 72 -4.41 -29.19 -2.92
CA TYR A 72 -4.72 -29.10 -1.50
C TYR A 72 -3.45 -29.21 -0.65
N VAL A 73 -3.27 -28.31 0.32
CA VAL A 73 -2.09 -28.30 1.20
C VAL A 73 -2.44 -28.65 2.66
N ALA A 74 -3.48 -28.04 3.23
CA ALA A 74 -3.83 -28.23 4.65
C ALA A 74 -5.26 -27.78 4.99
N THR A 75 -5.83 -28.37 6.04
CA THR A 75 -7.06 -27.93 6.71
C THR A 75 -6.73 -27.19 7.99
N LEU A 76 -7.35 -26.02 8.19
CA LEU A 76 -7.28 -25.27 9.43
C LEU A 76 -8.39 -25.72 10.39
N PRO A 77 -8.20 -25.55 11.72
CA PRO A 77 -9.20 -25.91 12.73
C PRO A 77 -10.50 -25.09 12.66
N ASP A 78 -10.56 -24.06 11.81
CA ASP A 78 -11.73 -23.20 11.59
C ASP A 78 -12.54 -23.56 10.33
N SER A 79 -12.40 -24.80 9.86
CA SER A 79 -13.07 -25.31 8.64
C SER A 79 -12.66 -24.61 7.35
N ARG A 80 -11.52 -23.91 7.32
CA ARG A 80 -10.92 -23.39 6.09
C ARG A 80 -9.85 -24.33 5.54
N VAL A 81 -9.67 -24.26 4.24
CA VAL A 81 -8.73 -25.10 3.49
C VAL A 81 -7.73 -24.22 2.77
N VAL A 82 -6.47 -24.64 2.79
CA VAL A 82 -5.38 -24.00 2.06
C VAL A 82 -5.17 -24.74 0.74
N VAL A 83 -5.25 -24.00 -0.36
CA VAL A 83 -4.92 -24.48 -1.70
C VAL A 83 -3.72 -23.73 -2.28
N ARG A 84 -2.91 -24.40 -3.10
CA ARG A 84 -1.72 -23.85 -3.74
C ARG A 84 -1.77 -24.06 -5.25
N ARG A 85 -1.38 -23.05 -6.01
CA ARG A 85 -1.26 -23.14 -7.47
C ARG A 85 0.05 -23.86 -7.82
N VAL A 86 -0.07 -24.95 -8.59
CA VAL A 86 1.05 -25.70 -9.18
C VAL A 86 1.59 -24.96 -10.39
#